data_AF-A5GV85-F1
#
_entry.id   AF-A5GV85-F1
#
_cell.length_a   1.000
_cell.length_b   1.000
_cell.length_c   1.000
_cell.angle_alpha   90.00
_cell.angle_beta   90.00
_cell.angle_gamma   90.00
#
_symmetry.space_group_name_H-M   'P 1'
#
loop_
_entity.id
_entity.type
_entity.pdbx_description
1 polymer ?
#
loop_
_entity_poly.entity_id
_entity_poly.type
_entity_poly.pdbx_seq_one_letter_code
_entity_poly.pdbx_strand_id
1 'polypeptide(L)'
;MFAGIRRSSLALLAAVALLTACGAGRQSEAISQEPPAPQYPAGVAAPNGRSYPSVPKAAVPLAQQLNRVENQLAGMNPSDASFASLAHRQQVLYRQWSHHPDWDAAVLQQLNPELRSVAQRQVQARREFLAMHRNSPAPAQLPAWRISPPISADALLKHYKQAEQDTGIDWATLAAINLVETGMGRLQGLSVAGARGPMQFLPSTWAEPGIGAGSIDDPADAIAAAARYLVRRGGPENMPQAIWGYNNSWNYVRAVQTYADLMREDPKRLAQFHQWQIHYASPNGDLWLPEGYERQQPIPVEAYLQQAPWSAPPAR
;
A
#
# COMPACT_ATOMS: atom_id res chain seq x y z
N MET A 1 -18.30 -29.78 36.11
CA MET A 1 -18.42 -28.33 36.33
C MET A 1 -17.21 -27.65 35.70
N PHE A 2 -17.33 -27.23 34.44
CA PHE A 2 -16.34 -26.40 33.76
C PHE A 2 -17.09 -25.21 33.18
N ALA A 3 -16.93 -24.05 33.81
CA ALA A 3 -17.35 -22.76 33.28
C ALA A 3 -16.07 -21.94 33.08
N GLY A 4 -15.85 -21.45 31.86
CA GLY A 4 -14.56 -20.83 31.51
C GLY A 4 -14.60 -20.08 30.19
N ILE A 5 -15.39 -19.00 30.16
CA ILE A 5 -15.14 -17.73 29.45
C ILE A 5 -14.77 -17.85 27.97
N ARG A 6 -15.79 -17.74 27.11
CA ARG A 6 -15.62 -17.35 25.70
C ARG A 6 -15.07 -15.93 25.64
N ARG A 7 -13.83 -15.76 25.20
CA ARG A 7 -13.29 -14.45 24.79
C ARG A 7 -13.80 -14.14 23.39
N SER A 8 -14.76 -13.22 23.31
CA SER A 8 -15.21 -12.64 22.05
C SER A 8 -14.13 -11.70 21.52
N SER A 9 -13.43 -12.11 20.47
CA SER A 9 -12.53 -11.23 19.72
C SER A 9 -13.36 -10.37 18.78
N LEU A 10 -13.38 -9.05 19.03
CA LEU A 10 -14.04 -8.05 18.20
C LEU A 10 -13.45 -8.05 16.79
N ALA A 11 -14.26 -8.43 15.81
CA ALA A 11 -14.10 -8.00 14.43
C ALA A 11 -14.46 -6.51 14.36
N LEU A 12 -13.56 -5.65 13.86
CA LEU A 12 -13.93 -4.27 13.53
C LEU A 12 -14.09 -4.14 12.01
N LEU A 13 -15.32 -4.42 11.57
CA LEU A 13 -15.93 -3.84 10.39
C LEU A 13 -16.42 -2.44 10.77
N ALA A 14 -15.89 -1.39 10.15
CA ALA A 14 -16.48 -0.06 10.25
C ALA A 14 -17.67 0.03 9.28
N ALA A 15 -18.86 -0.32 9.76
CA ALA A 15 -20.13 0.00 9.11
C ALA A 15 -20.81 1.10 9.93
N VAL A 16 -20.95 2.29 9.34
CA VAL A 16 -21.80 3.35 9.90
C VAL A 16 -23.19 3.17 9.32
N ALA A 17 -24.12 2.71 10.14
CA ALA A 17 -25.55 2.78 9.88
C ALA A 17 -26.11 4.04 10.56
N LEU A 18 -26.79 4.90 9.81
CA LEU A 18 -27.61 5.98 10.35
C LEU A 18 -29.08 5.66 10.12
N LEU A 19 -29.83 5.66 11.21
CA LEU A 19 -31.28 5.46 11.27
C LEU A 19 -32.03 6.65 10.70
N THR A 20 -33.11 6.33 9.99
CA THR A 20 -34.12 7.20 9.41
C THR A 20 -34.89 7.99 10.46
N ALA A 21 -35.12 9.29 10.21
CA ALA A 21 -36.23 10.04 10.79
C ALA A 21 -37.15 10.50 9.66
N CYS A 22 -38.42 10.10 9.74
CA CYS A 22 -39.49 10.52 8.84
C CYS A 22 -39.85 12.00 9.09
N GLY A 23 -39.83 12.79 8.02
CA GLY A 23 -40.41 14.13 7.98
C GLY A 23 -40.85 14.43 6.55
N ALA A 24 -42.14 14.20 6.25
CA ALA A 24 -42.72 14.50 4.95
C ALA A 24 -42.92 16.03 4.82
N GLY A 25 -42.00 16.68 4.11
CA GLY A 25 -42.14 18.06 3.66
C GLY A 25 -41.84 18.13 2.16
N ARG A 26 -42.83 18.53 1.36
CA ARG A 26 -42.67 18.82 -0.08
C ARG A 26 -41.54 19.85 -0.26
N GLN A 27 -40.40 19.44 -0.81
CA GLN A 27 -39.36 20.33 -1.29
C GLN A 27 -39.35 20.32 -2.82
N SER A 28 -39.39 21.53 -3.37
CA SER A 28 -39.24 21.81 -4.80
C SER A 28 -37.92 21.22 -5.31
N GLU A 29 -37.94 20.54 -6.46
CA GLU A 29 -36.76 20.07 -7.17
C GLU A 29 -35.96 21.28 -7.69
N ALA A 30 -35.16 21.88 -6.81
CA ALA A 30 -34.06 22.72 -7.22
C ALA A 30 -32.96 21.78 -7.76
N ILE A 31 -32.73 21.84 -9.07
CA ILE A 31 -31.59 21.22 -9.74
C ILE A 31 -30.33 21.82 -9.09
N SER A 32 -29.81 21.14 -8.07
CA SER A 32 -28.53 21.48 -7.46
C SER A 32 -27.47 21.04 -8.45
N GLN A 33 -27.03 21.96 -9.31
CA GLN A 33 -25.80 21.77 -10.06
C GLN A 33 -24.67 21.76 -9.04
N GLU A 34 -24.19 20.57 -8.70
CA GLU A 34 -22.98 20.39 -7.92
C GLU A 34 -21.85 21.14 -8.65
N PRO A 35 -21.15 22.07 -7.99
CA PRO A 35 -20.08 22.81 -8.63
C PRO A 35 -19.04 21.85 -9.20
N PRO A 36 -18.47 22.12 -10.39
CA PRO A 36 -17.48 21.24 -10.99
C PRO A 36 -16.31 21.05 -10.01
N ALA A 37 -15.90 19.80 -9.82
CA ALA A 37 -14.80 19.46 -8.94
C ALA A 37 -13.55 20.28 -9.33
N PRO A 38 -12.82 20.85 -8.36
CA PRO A 38 -11.63 21.65 -8.64
C PRO A 38 -10.64 20.85 -9.48
N GLN A 39 -10.21 21.44 -10.61
CA GLN A 39 -9.18 20.87 -11.46
C GLN A 39 -7.81 21.31 -10.95
N TYR A 40 -7.00 20.34 -10.52
CA TYR A 40 -5.62 20.58 -10.12
C TYR A 40 -4.69 20.35 -11.32
N PRO A 41 -3.66 21.19 -11.52
CA PRO A 41 -2.72 21.02 -12.63
C PRO A 41 -1.94 19.72 -12.44
N ALA A 42 -2.24 18.71 -13.27
CA ALA A 42 -1.50 17.45 -13.27
C ALA A 42 -0.07 17.65 -13.78
N GLY A 43 0.89 16.88 -13.25
CA GLY A 43 2.28 16.86 -13.74
C GLY A 43 3.20 17.95 -13.19
N VAL A 44 2.71 18.80 -12.28
CA VAL A 44 3.55 19.74 -11.52
C VAL A 44 4.59 18.96 -10.70
N ALA A 45 5.84 19.42 -10.71
CA ALA A 45 6.89 18.82 -9.91
C ALA A 45 6.66 19.12 -8.43
N ALA A 46 6.79 18.09 -7.60
CA ALA A 46 6.81 18.21 -6.15
C ALA A 46 8.14 18.84 -5.68
N PRO A 47 8.24 19.31 -4.43
CA PRO A 47 9.46 19.90 -3.88
C PRO A 47 10.71 19.01 -3.96
N ASN A 48 10.54 17.68 -4.03
CA ASN A 48 11.63 16.72 -4.22
C ASN A 48 12.08 16.57 -5.70
N GLY A 49 11.57 17.41 -6.61
CA GLY A 49 11.92 17.42 -8.03
C GLY A 49 11.24 16.34 -8.89
N ARG A 50 10.43 15.46 -8.29
CA ARG A 50 9.69 14.41 -9.01
C ARG A 50 8.26 14.87 -9.31
N SER A 51 7.67 14.34 -10.37
CA SER A 51 6.25 14.59 -10.70
C SER A 51 5.44 13.31 -10.58
N TYR A 52 4.15 13.44 -10.29
CA TYR A 52 3.21 12.32 -10.36
C TYR A 52 3.25 11.74 -11.80
N PRO A 53 3.54 10.44 -11.99
CA PRO A 53 3.56 9.84 -13.32
C PRO A 53 2.22 9.95 -14.03
N SER A 54 2.23 10.54 -15.23
CA SER A 54 1.10 10.43 -16.16
C SER A 54 0.90 8.96 -16.57
N VAL A 55 -0.36 8.52 -16.63
CA VAL A 55 -0.70 7.15 -17.07
C VAL A 55 -1.76 7.18 -18.17
N PRO A 56 -1.79 6.18 -19.06
CA PRO A 56 -2.74 6.15 -20.16
C PRO A 56 -4.14 5.76 -19.68
N LYS A 57 -5.16 6.30 -20.35
CA LYS A 57 -6.58 6.10 -20.02
C LYS A 57 -7.25 4.98 -20.82
N ALA A 58 -6.45 4.14 -21.48
CA ALA A 58 -6.94 3.05 -22.31
C ALA A 58 -6.02 1.84 -22.18
N ALA A 59 -6.60 0.65 -22.31
CA ALA A 59 -5.94 -0.64 -22.11
C ALA A 59 -4.66 -0.81 -22.95
N VAL A 60 -4.74 -0.59 -24.27
CA VAL A 60 -3.62 -0.85 -25.19
C VAL A 60 -2.44 0.11 -24.94
N PRO A 61 -2.61 1.44 -24.87
CA PRO A 61 -1.52 2.35 -24.50
C PRO A 61 -0.93 2.07 -23.11
N LEU A 62 -1.75 1.67 -22.13
CA LEU A 62 -1.27 1.26 -20.80
C LEU A 62 -0.37 0.03 -20.90
N ALA A 63 -0.78 -1.00 -21.63
CA ALA A 63 0.01 -2.21 -21.81
C ALA A 63 1.35 -1.95 -22.52
N GLN A 64 1.36 -1.10 -23.54
CA GLN A 64 2.58 -0.68 -24.24
C GLN A 64 3.54 0.07 -23.30
N GLN A 65 3.02 0.94 -22.43
CA GLN A 65 3.85 1.62 -21.45
C GLN A 65 4.36 0.67 -20.36
N LEU A 66 3.52 -0.27 -19.91
CA LEU A 66 3.91 -1.27 -18.92
C LEU A 66 5.02 -2.19 -19.44
N ASN A 67 4.90 -2.70 -20.68
CA ASN A 67 5.98 -3.46 -21.34
C ASN A 67 7.30 -2.68 -21.35
N ARG A 68 7.27 -1.40 -21.74
CA ARG A 68 8.49 -0.56 -21.79
C ARG A 68 9.11 -0.40 -20.40
N VAL A 69 8.29 -0.09 -19.38
CA VAL A 69 8.78 0.13 -18.02
C VAL A 69 9.32 -1.14 -17.38
N GLU A 70 8.63 -2.27 -17.49
CA GLU A 70 9.12 -3.57 -16.98
C GLU A 70 10.43 -3.98 -17.66
N ASN A 71 10.51 -3.88 -18.99
CA ASN A 71 11.73 -4.21 -19.74
C ASN A 71 12.91 -3.29 -19.37
N GLN A 72 12.67 -1.99 -19.17
CA GLN A 72 13.71 -1.06 -18.73
C GLN A 72 14.20 -1.38 -17.32
N LEU A 73 13.28 -1.58 -16.37
CA LEU A 73 13.63 -1.88 -14.98
C LEU A 73 14.37 -3.21 -14.83
N ALA A 74 14.06 -4.23 -15.65
CA ALA A 74 14.73 -5.52 -15.61
C ALA A 74 16.25 -5.45 -15.89
N GLY A 75 16.66 -4.51 -16.76
CA GLY A 75 18.05 -4.30 -17.17
C GLY A 75 18.79 -3.16 -16.46
N MET A 76 18.10 -2.38 -15.63
CA MET A 76 18.64 -1.15 -15.03
C MET A 76 19.33 -1.41 -13.69
N ASN A 77 20.39 -0.66 -13.40
CA ASN A 77 21.01 -0.67 -12.09
C ASN A 77 20.17 0.19 -11.13
N PRO A 78 19.87 -0.26 -9.89
CA PRO A 78 19.12 0.54 -8.91
C PRO A 78 19.72 1.92 -8.60
N SER A 79 21.03 2.12 -8.86
CA SER A 79 21.72 3.40 -8.70
C SER A 79 21.55 4.37 -9.87
N ASP A 80 20.97 3.92 -10.99
CA ASP A 80 20.72 4.78 -12.15
C ASP A 80 19.72 5.89 -11.82
N ALA A 81 20.00 7.12 -12.25
CA ALA A 81 19.21 8.30 -11.88
C ALA A 81 17.72 8.21 -12.25
N SER A 82 17.38 7.45 -13.31
CA SER A 82 15.99 7.26 -13.75
C SER A 82 15.25 6.13 -13.02
N PHE A 83 15.95 5.27 -12.26
CA PHE A 83 15.39 4.04 -11.72
C PHE A 83 14.19 4.31 -10.80
N ALA A 84 14.33 5.25 -9.86
CA ALA A 84 13.26 5.61 -8.92
C ALA A 84 12.00 6.14 -9.62
N SER A 85 12.18 6.97 -10.65
CA SER A 85 11.08 7.53 -11.44
C SER A 85 10.37 6.48 -12.29
N LEU A 86 11.12 5.51 -12.85
CA LEU A 86 10.53 4.38 -13.59
C LEU A 86 9.78 3.42 -12.67
N ALA A 87 10.30 3.10 -11.50
CA ALA A 87 9.63 2.24 -10.52
C ALA A 87 8.32 2.87 -9.99
N HIS A 88 8.29 4.19 -9.79
CA HIS A 88 7.04 4.89 -9.45
C HIS A 88 6.03 4.86 -10.61
N ARG A 89 6.49 5.01 -11.86
CA ARG A 89 5.64 4.85 -13.03
C ARG A 89 5.08 3.42 -13.14
N GLN A 90 5.89 2.39 -12.91
CA GLN A 90 5.47 1.00 -12.83
C GLN A 90 4.33 0.84 -11.82
N GLN A 91 4.52 1.35 -10.60
CA GLN A 91 3.49 1.32 -9.55
C GLN A 91 2.18 1.96 -10.02
N VAL A 92 2.22 3.17 -10.58
CA VAL A 92 1.01 3.89 -10.99
C VAL A 92 0.30 3.20 -12.16
N LEU A 93 1.02 2.57 -13.09
CA LEU A 93 0.42 1.78 -14.18
C LEU A 93 -0.37 0.59 -13.63
N TYR A 94 0.17 -0.16 -12.67
CA TYR A 94 -0.57 -1.25 -12.02
C TYR A 94 -1.76 -0.74 -11.21
N ARG A 95 -1.64 0.41 -10.55
CA ARG A 95 -2.78 1.04 -9.85
C ARG A 95 -3.87 1.43 -10.82
N GLN A 96 -3.54 2.07 -11.95
CA GLN A 96 -4.51 2.41 -12.99
C GLN A 96 -5.22 1.15 -13.50
N TRP A 97 -4.49 0.12 -13.91
CA TRP A 97 -5.08 -1.12 -14.40
C TRP A 97 -5.91 -1.86 -13.33
N SER A 98 -5.57 -1.74 -12.05
CA SER A 98 -6.33 -2.39 -10.98
C SER A 98 -7.78 -1.92 -10.89
N HIS A 99 -8.07 -0.69 -11.31
CA HIS A 99 -9.42 -0.12 -11.37
C HIS A 99 -10.21 -0.51 -12.63
N HIS A 100 -9.57 -1.18 -13.60
CA HIS A 100 -10.18 -1.57 -14.88
C HIS A 100 -10.06 -3.08 -15.14
N PRO A 101 -10.84 -3.94 -14.44
CA PRO A 101 -10.90 -5.37 -14.74
C PRO A 101 -11.33 -5.68 -16.18
N ASP A 102 -12.11 -4.80 -16.79
CA ASP A 102 -12.52 -4.86 -18.20
C ASP A 102 -11.33 -4.73 -19.16
N TRP A 103 -10.18 -4.21 -18.72
CA TRP A 103 -8.96 -4.11 -19.54
C TRP A 103 -8.12 -5.38 -19.53
N ASP A 104 -8.39 -6.36 -18.68
CA ASP A 104 -7.49 -7.50 -18.42
C ASP A 104 -7.11 -8.26 -19.70
N ALA A 105 -8.09 -8.65 -20.51
CA ALA A 105 -7.82 -9.39 -21.74
C ALA A 105 -6.99 -8.57 -22.74
N ALA A 106 -7.34 -7.29 -22.92
CA ALA A 106 -6.65 -6.40 -23.84
C ALA A 106 -5.21 -6.09 -23.39
N VAL A 107 -4.99 -5.87 -22.09
CA VAL A 107 -3.65 -5.62 -21.54
C VAL A 107 -2.80 -6.89 -21.69
N LEU A 108 -3.28 -8.04 -21.23
CA LEU A 108 -2.53 -9.30 -21.27
C LEU A 108 -2.18 -9.73 -22.70
N GLN A 109 -3.06 -9.48 -23.67
CA GLN A 109 -2.80 -9.77 -25.08
C GLN A 109 -1.63 -8.94 -25.63
N GLN A 110 -1.48 -7.69 -25.20
CA GLN A 110 -0.44 -6.77 -25.65
C GLN A 110 0.89 -6.94 -24.90
N LEU A 111 0.87 -7.54 -23.70
CA LEU A 111 2.07 -7.78 -22.92
C LEU A 111 2.96 -8.86 -23.54
N ASN A 112 4.28 -8.68 -23.40
CA ASN A 112 5.27 -9.71 -23.70
C ASN A 112 4.91 -11.00 -22.93
N PRO A 113 4.97 -12.20 -23.55
CA PRO A 113 4.54 -13.45 -22.92
C PRO A 113 5.15 -13.69 -21.54
N GLU A 114 6.43 -13.38 -21.37
CA GLU A 114 7.18 -13.52 -20.11
C GLU A 114 6.67 -12.61 -18.99
N LEU A 115 6.10 -11.45 -19.33
CA LEU A 115 5.59 -10.48 -18.37
C LEU A 115 4.15 -10.76 -17.93
N ARG A 116 3.39 -11.57 -18.68
CA ARG A 116 1.95 -11.75 -18.45
C ARG A 116 1.63 -12.25 -17.04
N SER A 117 2.31 -13.31 -16.60
CA SER A 117 2.06 -13.91 -15.28
C SER A 117 2.45 -12.96 -14.15
N VAL A 118 3.61 -12.31 -14.26
CA VAL A 118 4.04 -11.28 -13.30
C VAL A 118 3.03 -10.14 -13.23
N ALA A 119 2.61 -9.61 -14.37
CA ALA A 119 1.74 -8.46 -14.44
C ALA A 119 0.33 -8.77 -13.93
N GLN A 120 -0.20 -9.95 -14.26
CA GLN A 120 -1.46 -10.45 -13.73
C GLN A 120 -1.43 -10.58 -12.20
N ARG A 121 -0.36 -11.15 -11.65
CA ARG A 121 -0.16 -11.29 -10.20
C ARG A 121 -0.07 -9.93 -9.50
N GLN A 122 0.71 -8.99 -10.05
CA GLN A 122 0.82 -7.64 -9.48
C GLN A 122 -0.51 -6.87 -9.48
N VAL A 123 -1.26 -6.89 -10.59
CA VAL A 123 -2.56 -6.20 -10.64
C VAL A 123 -3.58 -6.87 -9.71
N GLN A 124 -3.55 -8.21 -9.59
CA GLN A 124 -4.41 -8.94 -8.66
C GLN A 124 -4.09 -8.59 -7.21
N ALA A 125 -2.81 -8.60 -6.80
CA ALA A 125 -2.40 -8.20 -5.45
C ALA A 125 -2.90 -6.79 -5.09
N ARG A 126 -2.86 -5.86 -6.05
CA ARG A 126 -3.44 -4.52 -5.84
C ARG A 126 -4.96 -4.56 -5.66
N ARG A 127 -5.67 -5.38 -6.43
CA ARG A 127 -7.14 -5.56 -6.32
C ARG A 127 -7.55 -6.19 -4.99
N GLU A 128 -6.70 -7.01 -4.37
CA GLU A 128 -6.96 -7.55 -3.03
C GLU A 128 -7.09 -6.42 -1.98
N PHE A 129 -6.24 -5.39 -2.05
CA PHE A 129 -6.36 -4.22 -1.17
C PHE A 129 -7.58 -3.36 -1.49
N LEU A 130 -7.92 -3.19 -2.77
CA LEU A 130 -9.17 -2.51 -3.14
C LEU A 130 -10.40 -3.25 -2.57
N ALA A 131 -10.39 -4.59 -2.61
CA ALA A 131 -11.46 -5.41 -2.07
C ALA A 131 -11.60 -5.30 -0.54
N MET A 132 -10.52 -5.05 0.19
CA MET A 132 -10.56 -4.81 1.65
C MET A 132 -11.33 -3.53 2.02
N HIS A 133 -11.34 -2.54 1.13
CA HIS A 133 -11.94 -1.21 1.39
C HIS A 133 -13.19 -0.93 0.54
N ARG A 134 -13.69 -1.90 -0.23
CA ARG A 134 -14.80 -1.70 -1.18
C ARG A 134 -16.09 -1.17 -0.57
N ASN A 135 -16.29 -1.40 0.74
CA ASN A 135 -17.48 -0.99 1.48
C ASN A 135 -17.25 0.26 2.34
N SER A 136 -16.10 0.91 2.20
CA SER A 136 -15.74 2.11 2.97
C SER A 136 -15.54 3.28 2.01
N PRO A 137 -16.13 4.46 2.29
CA PRO A 137 -15.88 5.64 1.48
C PRO A 137 -14.41 6.04 1.58
N ALA A 138 -13.88 6.62 0.49
CA ALA A 138 -12.53 7.16 0.50
C ALA A 138 -12.45 8.32 1.52
N PRO A 139 -11.40 8.38 2.37
CA PRO A 139 -11.28 9.43 3.38
C PRO A 139 -11.16 10.83 2.78
N ALA A 140 -11.98 11.77 3.25
CA ALA A 140 -11.93 13.18 2.85
C ALA A 140 -10.87 14.00 3.60
N GLN A 141 -10.14 13.37 4.54
CA GLN A 141 -9.05 13.99 5.28
C GLN A 141 -7.77 13.19 5.10
N LEU A 142 -6.67 13.89 4.90
CA LEU A 142 -5.34 13.32 4.99
C LEU A 142 -4.91 13.18 6.45
N PRO A 143 -4.26 12.07 6.80
CA PRO A 143 -3.79 11.82 8.16
C PRO A 143 -2.55 12.65 8.51
N ALA A 144 -2.30 12.77 9.82
CA ALA A 144 -1.09 13.34 10.40
C ALA A 144 0.09 12.37 10.26
N TRP A 145 0.56 12.17 9.02
CA TRP A 145 1.69 11.32 8.69
C TRP A 145 2.91 12.16 8.31
N ARG A 146 4.07 11.51 8.32
CA ARG A 146 5.32 11.94 7.70
C ARG A 146 5.75 10.89 6.67
N ILE A 147 6.12 11.33 5.47
CA ILE A 147 6.69 10.49 4.43
C ILE A 147 8.18 10.81 4.32
N SER A 148 9.03 9.84 4.64
CA SER A 148 10.50 9.97 4.65
C SER A 148 11.14 8.89 3.79
N PRO A 149 12.34 9.11 3.22
CA PRO A 149 13.08 8.03 2.59
C PRO A 149 13.28 6.86 3.57
N PRO A 150 13.04 5.60 3.16
CA PRO A 150 13.37 4.43 3.97
C PRO A 150 14.90 4.28 4.07
N ILE A 151 15.37 3.45 5.01
CA ILE A 151 16.77 3.00 4.98
C ILE A 151 17.02 2.21 3.69
N SER A 152 18.28 2.07 3.28
CA SER A 152 18.61 1.47 1.98
C SER A 152 18.05 0.04 1.82
N ALA A 153 17.75 -0.34 0.58
CA ALA A 153 17.30 -1.68 0.24
C ALA A 153 18.27 -2.78 0.74
N ASP A 154 19.58 -2.53 0.67
CA ASP A 154 20.60 -3.46 1.18
C ASP A 154 20.57 -3.59 2.71
N ALA A 155 20.34 -2.49 3.43
CA ALA A 155 20.18 -2.52 4.89
C ALA A 155 18.91 -3.28 5.28
N LEU A 156 17.78 -3.01 4.61
CA LEU A 156 16.55 -3.77 4.80
C LEU A 156 16.75 -5.27 4.51
N LEU A 157 17.39 -5.61 3.40
CA LEU A 157 17.69 -7.00 3.05
C LEU A 157 18.52 -7.70 4.12
N LYS A 158 19.51 -7.01 4.69
CA LYS A 158 20.29 -7.53 5.82
C LYS A 158 19.40 -7.82 7.03
N HIS A 159 18.49 -6.93 7.38
CA HIS A 159 17.55 -7.15 8.50
C HIS A 159 16.57 -8.30 8.23
N TYR A 160 16.02 -8.41 7.02
CA TYR A 160 15.13 -9.51 6.65
C TYR A 160 15.86 -10.86 6.72
N LYS A 161 17.08 -10.95 6.16
CA LYS A 161 17.88 -12.17 6.19
C LYS A 161 18.34 -12.55 7.59
N GLN A 162 18.65 -11.57 8.44
CA GLN A 162 18.97 -11.86 9.84
C GLN A 162 17.75 -12.46 10.55
N ALA A 163 16.57 -11.84 10.39
CA ALA A 163 15.35 -12.37 10.99
C ALA A 163 14.97 -13.76 10.44
N GLU A 164 15.20 -14.02 9.15
CA GLU A 164 15.06 -15.34 8.54
C GLU A 164 15.99 -16.38 9.18
N GLN A 165 17.26 -16.04 9.39
CA GLN A 165 18.21 -16.92 10.08
C GLN A 165 17.78 -17.24 11.52
N ASP A 166 17.24 -16.25 12.23
CA ASP A 166 16.86 -16.39 13.64
C ASP A 166 15.55 -17.17 13.83
N THR A 167 14.65 -17.17 12.84
CA THR A 167 13.26 -17.63 13.02
C THR A 167 12.75 -18.63 11.98
N GLY A 168 13.45 -18.77 10.85
CA GLY A 168 12.99 -19.54 9.69
C GLY A 168 11.89 -18.85 8.86
N ILE A 169 11.47 -17.62 9.21
CA ILE A 169 10.51 -16.86 8.40
C ILE A 169 11.22 -16.26 7.19
N ASP A 170 10.77 -16.67 6.01
CA ASP A 170 11.32 -16.25 4.71
C ASP A 170 11.47 -14.73 4.56
N TRP A 171 12.66 -14.29 4.11
CA TRP A 171 13.00 -12.87 4.01
C TRP A 171 12.03 -12.10 3.10
N ALA A 172 11.54 -12.73 2.03
CA ALA A 172 10.67 -12.08 1.06
C ALA A 172 9.27 -11.84 1.65
N THR A 173 8.83 -12.69 2.58
CA THR A 173 7.59 -12.48 3.34
C THR A 173 7.70 -11.26 4.26
N LEU A 174 8.82 -11.11 4.97
CA LEU A 174 9.06 -9.93 5.82
C LEU A 174 9.15 -8.65 4.98
N ALA A 175 9.83 -8.71 3.83
CA ALA A 175 9.89 -7.60 2.89
C ALA A 175 8.50 -7.22 2.34
N ALA A 176 7.66 -8.21 2.03
CA ALA A 176 6.31 -7.98 1.53
C ALA A 176 5.41 -7.35 2.58
N ILE A 177 5.50 -7.77 3.85
CA ILE A 177 4.77 -7.13 4.96
C ILE A 177 5.26 -5.69 5.12
N ASN A 178 6.57 -5.43 5.16
CA ASN A 178 7.09 -4.06 5.28
C ASN A 178 6.64 -3.14 4.11
N LEU A 179 6.63 -3.67 2.88
CA LEU A 179 6.12 -2.98 1.70
C LEU A 179 4.65 -2.58 1.88
N VAL A 180 3.82 -3.52 2.33
CA VAL A 180 2.37 -3.33 2.45
C VAL A 180 2.01 -2.41 3.61
N GLU A 181 2.69 -2.55 4.74
CA GLU A 181 2.39 -1.78 5.95
C GLU A 181 2.77 -0.30 5.81
N THR A 182 3.95 -0.01 5.26
CA THR A 182 4.49 1.37 5.28
C THR A 182 5.29 1.77 4.04
N GLY A 183 5.28 0.95 2.98
CA GLY A 183 6.14 1.19 1.83
C GLY A 183 7.62 1.13 2.22
N MET A 184 8.01 0.08 2.94
CA MET A 184 9.39 -0.17 3.42
C MET A 184 9.86 0.76 4.55
N GLY A 185 8.95 1.28 5.37
CA GLY A 185 9.24 2.26 6.44
C GLY A 185 9.14 3.72 6.00
N ARG A 186 8.72 3.97 4.75
CA ARG A 186 8.59 5.32 4.19
C ARG A 186 7.47 6.12 4.85
N LEU A 187 6.37 5.47 5.18
CA LEU A 187 5.26 6.04 5.94
C LEU A 187 5.55 5.96 7.44
N GLN A 188 5.66 7.13 8.07
CA GLN A 188 5.76 7.28 9.52
C GLN A 188 4.49 7.93 10.05
N GLY A 189 3.70 7.19 10.81
CA GLY A 189 2.45 7.68 11.34
C GLY A 189 1.62 6.58 11.97
N LEU A 190 0.58 6.99 12.68
CA LEU A 190 -0.37 6.07 13.29
C LEU A 190 -1.37 5.54 12.25
N SER A 191 -1.67 4.26 12.32
CA SER A 191 -2.90 3.73 11.73
C SER A 191 -4.12 4.19 12.54
N VAL A 192 -5.32 3.99 12.00
CA VAL A 192 -6.58 4.25 12.72
C VAL A 192 -6.67 3.45 14.03
N ALA A 193 -6.08 2.24 14.06
CA ALA A 193 -6.03 1.41 15.26
C ALA A 193 -4.89 1.78 16.22
N GLY A 194 -4.08 2.80 15.90
CA GLY A 194 -2.93 3.21 16.70
C GLY A 194 -1.68 2.36 16.48
N ALA A 195 -1.63 1.59 15.39
CA ALA A 195 -0.41 0.86 15.01
C ALA A 195 0.66 1.85 14.53
N ARG A 196 1.94 1.53 14.78
CA ARG A 196 3.09 2.39 14.43
C ARG A 196 4.32 1.60 14.03
N GLY A 197 5.34 2.31 13.55
CA GLY A 197 6.60 1.72 13.10
C GLY A 197 6.51 1.12 11.69
N PRO A 198 7.64 0.69 11.12
CA PRO A 198 7.71 0.22 9.72
C PRO A 198 6.90 -1.06 9.48
N MET A 199 6.69 -1.87 10.51
CA MET A 199 5.87 -3.08 10.44
C MET A 199 4.44 -2.90 11.02
N GLN A 200 4.04 -1.66 11.34
CA GLN A 200 2.72 -1.29 11.87
C GLN A 200 2.25 -2.19 13.02
N PHE A 201 3.02 -2.23 14.09
CA PHE A 201 2.63 -2.94 15.30
C PHE A 201 1.69 -2.10 16.17
N LEU A 202 0.68 -2.73 16.75
CA LEU A 202 0.00 -2.18 17.92
C LEU A 202 0.97 -2.19 19.12
N PRO A 203 1.03 -1.12 19.93
CA PRO A 203 1.85 -1.11 21.14
C PRO A 203 1.53 -2.26 22.11
N SER A 204 0.28 -2.71 22.16
CA SER A 204 -0.13 -3.87 22.94
C SER A 204 0.49 -5.18 22.44
N THR A 205 0.52 -5.40 21.13
CA THR A 205 1.16 -6.56 20.51
C THR A 205 2.68 -6.51 20.70
N TRP A 206 3.29 -5.33 20.58
CA TRP A 206 4.71 -5.15 20.86
C TRP A 206 5.09 -5.56 22.28
N ALA A 207 4.23 -5.23 23.26
CA ALA A 207 4.44 -5.56 24.67
C ALA A 207 4.19 -7.04 25.02
N GLU A 208 3.68 -7.86 24.08
CA GLU A 208 3.50 -9.29 24.33
C GLU A 208 4.87 -9.96 24.57
N PRO A 209 4.99 -10.85 25.58
CA PRO A 209 6.25 -11.52 25.88
C PRO A 209 6.82 -12.26 24.65
N GLY A 210 8.07 -11.96 24.31
CA GLY A 210 8.79 -12.55 23.18
C GLY A 210 8.50 -11.91 21.82
N ILE A 211 7.65 -10.87 21.75
CA ILE A 211 7.35 -10.19 20.48
C ILE A 211 8.24 -8.97 20.28
N GLY A 212 8.01 -7.87 20.98
CA GLY A 212 8.81 -6.66 20.85
C GLY A 212 10.12 -6.73 21.64
N ALA A 213 11.19 -6.21 21.06
CA ALA A 213 12.47 -5.97 21.72
C ALA A 213 13.09 -4.72 21.10
N GLY A 214 13.64 -3.82 21.92
CA GLY A 214 14.13 -2.53 21.44
C GLY A 214 13.00 -1.56 21.09
N SER A 215 13.13 -0.85 19.97
CA SER A 215 12.22 0.22 19.54
C SER A 215 11.24 -0.24 18.45
N ILE A 216 9.95 0.05 18.63
CA ILE A 216 8.91 -0.21 17.63
C ILE A 216 9.11 0.56 16.32
N ASP A 217 9.81 1.70 16.38
CA ASP A 217 10.07 2.55 15.22
C ASP A 217 11.43 2.23 14.54
N ASP A 218 12.29 1.46 15.19
CA ASP A 218 13.55 1.03 14.58
C ASP A 218 13.27 -0.10 13.56
N PRO A 219 13.75 0.03 12.30
CA PRO A 219 13.50 -1.00 11.29
C PRO A 219 14.03 -2.38 11.64
N ALA A 220 15.21 -2.49 12.26
CA ALA A 220 15.80 -3.78 12.59
C ALA A 220 14.96 -4.48 13.66
N ASP A 221 14.63 -3.76 14.73
CA ASP A 221 13.84 -4.26 15.85
C ASP A 221 12.43 -4.64 15.40
N ALA A 222 11.78 -3.81 14.58
CA ALA A 222 10.43 -4.04 14.08
C ALA A 222 10.36 -5.25 13.12
N ILE A 223 11.34 -5.40 12.22
CA ILE A 223 11.43 -6.56 11.32
C ILE A 223 11.62 -7.85 12.12
N ALA A 224 12.52 -7.83 13.11
CA ALA A 224 12.73 -8.99 13.98
C ALA A 224 11.48 -9.33 14.80
N ALA A 225 10.74 -8.33 15.28
CA ALA A 225 9.47 -8.52 15.97
C ALA A 225 8.38 -9.11 15.06
N ALA A 226 8.30 -8.66 13.80
CA ALA A 226 7.38 -9.23 12.80
C ALA A 226 7.65 -10.71 12.56
N ALA A 227 8.92 -11.11 12.44
CA ALA A 227 9.30 -12.50 12.32
C ALA A 227 8.88 -13.34 13.54
N ARG A 228 9.18 -12.88 14.77
CA ARG A 228 8.75 -13.57 16.00
C ARG A 228 7.22 -13.65 16.12
N TYR A 229 6.52 -12.60 15.69
CA TYR A 229 5.07 -12.58 15.68
C TYR A 229 4.50 -13.62 14.72
N LEU A 230 5.04 -13.74 13.51
CA LEU A 230 4.64 -14.78 12.55
C LEU A 230 4.91 -16.19 13.09
N VAL A 231 6.06 -16.42 13.75
CA VAL A 231 6.34 -17.70 14.43
C VAL A 231 5.26 -18.03 15.46
N ARG A 232 4.91 -17.06 16.31
CA ARG A 232 3.83 -17.23 17.30
C ARG A 232 2.47 -17.55 16.68
N ARG A 233 2.24 -17.19 15.42
CA ARG A 233 1.01 -17.46 14.68
C ARG A 233 1.08 -18.73 13.82
N GLY A 234 2.13 -19.54 13.99
CA GLY A 234 2.27 -20.86 13.37
C GLY A 234 3.14 -20.88 12.11
N GLY A 235 3.91 -19.83 11.83
CA GLY A 235 4.98 -19.88 10.84
C GLY A 235 6.25 -20.54 11.43
N PRO A 236 7.13 -21.10 10.60
CA PRO A 236 7.02 -21.23 9.15
C PRO A 236 6.09 -22.36 8.68
N GLU A 237 5.57 -23.20 9.58
CA GLU A 237 4.82 -24.42 9.23
C GLU A 237 3.49 -24.12 8.50
N ASN A 238 2.86 -23.00 8.82
CA ASN A 238 1.62 -22.54 8.21
C ASN A 238 1.63 -21.01 7.98
N MET A 239 2.42 -20.59 6.99
CA MET A 239 2.54 -19.18 6.61
C MET A 239 1.22 -18.48 6.25
N PRO A 240 0.27 -19.08 5.50
CA PRO A 240 -1.02 -18.44 5.23
C PRO A 240 -1.78 -18.09 6.51
N GLN A 241 -1.82 -19.01 7.48
CA GLN A 241 -2.49 -18.76 8.77
C GLN A 241 -1.71 -17.76 9.63
N ALA A 242 -0.37 -17.79 9.58
CA ALA A 242 0.46 -16.83 10.30
C ALA A 242 0.24 -15.40 9.80
N ILE A 243 0.21 -15.21 8.48
CA ILE A 243 -0.06 -13.92 7.84
C ILE A 243 -1.50 -13.47 8.09
N TRP A 244 -2.47 -14.40 8.04
CA TRP A 244 -3.86 -14.09 8.44
C TRP A 244 -3.91 -13.63 9.89
N GLY A 245 -3.07 -14.21 10.75
CA GLY A 245 -2.95 -13.79 12.13
C GLY A 245 -2.34 -12.40 12.31
N TYR A 246 -1.49 -11.97 11.37
CA TYR A 246 -0.91 -10.63 11.34
C TYR A 246 -1.98 -9.58 11.03
N ASN A 247 -2.77 -9.82 9.98
CA ASN A 247 -3.87 -8.96 9.55
C ASN A 247 -5.04 -9.88 9.16
N ASN A 248 -6.13 -9.86 9.93
CA ASN A 248 -7.26 -10.81 9.86
C ASN A 248 -8.07 -10.74 8.54
N SER A 249 -7.40 -10.88 7.40
CA SER A 249 -7.91 -10.66 6.05
C SER A 249 -7.23 -11.63 5.08
N TRP A 250 -8.02 -12.48 4.42
CA TRP A 250 -7.49 -13.35 3.37
C TRP A 250 -7.03 -12.59 2.13
N ASN A 251 -7.57 -11.40 1.89
CA ASN A 251 -7.09 -10.51 0.82
C ASN A 251 -5.66 -10.04 1.13
N TYR A 252 -5.39 -9.67 2.39
CA TYR A 252 -4.05 -9.30 2.84
C TYR A 252 -3.08 -10.47 2.67
N VAL A 253 -3.48 -11.68 3.08
CA VAL A 253 -2.69 -12.91 2.89
C VAL A 253 -2.29 -13.09 1.42
N ARG A 254 -3.26 -13.06 0.50
CA ARG A 254 -2.98 -13.25 -0.94
C ARG A 254 -2.06 -12.18 -1.51
N ALA A 255 -2.25 -10.92 -1.11
CA ALA A 255 -1.41 -9.83 -1.57
C ALA A 255 0.03 -9.95 -1.06
N VAL A 256 0.22 -10.21 0.24
CA VAL A 256 1.55 -10.39 0.84
C VAL A 256 2.27 -11.58 0.23
N GLN A 257 1.61 -12.73 0.09
CA GLN A 257 2.19 -13.90 -0.56
C GLN A 257 2.60 -13.58 -2.01
N THR A 258 1.76 -12.86 -2.76
CA THR A 258 2.08 -12.48 -4.14
C THR A 258 3.34 -11.61 -4.21
N TYR A 259 3.47 -10.59 -3.37
CA TYR A 259 4.69 -9.76 -3.36
C TYR A 259 5.92 -10.52 -2.90
N ALA A 260 5.76 -11.42 -1.91
CA ALA A 260 6.84 -12.29 -1.45
C ALA A 260 7.31 -13.22 -2.58
N ASP A 261 6.38 -13.88 -3.29
CA ASP A 261 6.68 -14.77 -4.41
C ASP A 261 7.39 -14.03 -5.54
N LEU A 262 6.92 -12.83 -5.90
CA LEU A 262 7.57 -11.99 -6.91
C LEU A 262 9.02 -11.64 -6.52
N MET A 263 9.28 -11.27 -5.26
CA MET A 263 10.63 -10.98 -4.77
C MET A 263 11.50 -12.23 -4.65
N ARG A 264 10.91 -13.40 -4.38
CA ARG A 264 11.64 -14.67 -4.29
C ARG A 264 12.06 -15.16 -5.67
N GLU A 265 11.16 -15.07 -6.65
CA GLU A 265 11.41 -15.45 -8.05
C GLU A 265 12.41 -14.50 -8.74
N ASP A 266 12.33 -13.20 -8.43
CA ASP A 266 13.26 -12.18 -8.93
C ASP A 266 13.67 -11.21 -7.81
N PRO A 267 14.80 -11.47 -7.12
CA PRO A 267 15.29 -10.62 -6.04
C PRO A 267 15.55 -9.16 -6.43
N LYS A 268 15.71 -8.84 -7.73
CA LYS A 268 15.83 -7.45 -8.19
C LYS A 268 14.55 -6.64 -7.95
N ARG A 269 13.39 -7.31 -7.80
CA ARG A 269 12.12 -6.64 -7.48
C ARG A 269 12.13 -5.96 -6.12
N LEU A 270 12.97 -6.40 -5.17
CA LEU A 270 13.14 -5.67 -3.91
C LEU A 270 13.55 -4.22 -4.18
N ALA A 271 14.51 -3.99 -5.08
CA ALA A 271 14.95 -2.64 -5.43
C ALA A 271 13.84 -1.84 -6.13
N GLN A 272 13.04 -2.47 -7.00
CA GLN A 272 11.90 -1.82 -7.67
C GLN A 272 10.82 -1.40 -6.64
N PHE A 273 10.39 -2.32 -5.79
CA PHE A 273 9.38 -2.08 -4.76
C PHE A 273 9.88 -1.10 -3.67
N HIS A 274 11.17 -1.08 -3.37
CA HIS A 274 11.77 -0.10 -2.47
C HIS A 274 11.56 1.35 -2.96
N GLN A 275 11.51 1.56 -4.29
CA GLN A 275 11.28 2.88 -4.90
C GLN A 275 9.80 3.25 -5.05
N TRP A 276 8.88 2.34 -4.76
CA TRP A 276 7.45 2.65 -4.77
C TRP A 276 7.11 3.72 -3.75
N GLN A 277 6.13 4.56 -4.09
CA GLN A 277 5.77 5.75 -3.35
C GLN A 277 4.46 5.57 -2.59
N ILE A 278 4.21 6.43 -1.61
CA ILE A 278 2.97 6.41 -0.84
C ILE A 278 1.85 7.08 -1.63
N HIS A 279 0.77 6.34 -1.83
CA HIS A 279 -0.44 6.82 -2.49
C HIS A 279 -1.64 6.62 -1.58
N TYR A 280 -2.33 7.71 -1.26
CA TYR A 280 -3.45 7.74 -0.34
C TYR A 280 -4.78 7.83 -1.11
N ALA A 281 -5.70 6.92 -0.81
CA ALA A 281 -7.02 6.94 -1.43
C ALA A 281 -7.85 8.13 -0.93
N SER A 282 -8.47 8.89 -1.83
CA SER A 282 -9.32 10.04 -1.50
C SER A 282 -10.52 10.14 -2.45
N PRO A 283 -11.52 10.99 -2.15
CA PRO A 283 -12.60 11.31 -3.08
C PRO A 283 -12.11 11.81 -4.45
N ASN A 284 -10.94 12.47 -4.50
CA ASN A 284 -10.33 12.97 -5.74
C ASN A 284 -9.41 11.95 -6.43
N GLY A 285 -9.42 10.68 -5.98
CA GLY A 285 -8.57 9.61 -6.48
C GLY A 285 -7.35 9.34 -5.59
N ASP A 286 -6.37 8.62 -6.12
CA ASP A 286 -5.14 8.27 -5.40
C ASP A 286 -4.20 9.48 -5.34
N LEU A 287 -4.10 10.13 -4.19
CA LEU A 287 -3.16 11.24 -4.01
C LEU A 287 -1.75 10.70 -3.80
N TRP A 288 -0.76 11.24 -4.48
CA TRP A 288 0.63 10.91 -4.23
C TRP A 288 1.16 11.77 -3.08
N LEU A 289 1.66 11.12 -2.03
CA LEU A 289 2.35 11.78 -0.92
C LEU A 289 3.86 11.62 -1.11
N PRO A 290 4.56 12.66 -1.61
CA PRO A 290 6.00 12.58 -1.84
C PRO A 290 6.78 12.55 -0.51
N GLU A 291 8.00 12.01 -0.56
CA GLU A 291 8.99 12.20 0.50
C GLU A 291 9.15 13.70 0.81
N GLY A 292 9.08 14.06 2.09
CA GLY A 292 8.96 15.43 2.58
C GLY A 292 7.54 15.87 2.94
N TYR A 293 6.50 15.09 2.62
CA TYR A 293 5.17 15.31 3.18
C TYR A 293 5.22 15.14 4.70
N GLU A 294 4.68 16.11 5.43
CA GLU A 294 4.53 16.03 6.88
C GLU A 294 3.31 16.84 7.34
N ARG A 295 2.53 16.26 8.25
CA ARG A 295 1.43 16.92 8.93
C ARG A 295 1.40 16.50 10.40
N GLN A 296 1.25 17.50 11.28
CA GLN A 296 1.08 17.29 12.73
C GLN A 296 -0.38 17.05 13.12
N GLN A 297 -1.32 17.46 12.26
CA GLN A 297 -2.76 17.28 12.43
C GLN A 297 -3.39 16.91 11.08
N PRO A 298 -4.51 16.16 11.08
CA PRO A 298 -5.24 15.87 9.85
C PRO A 298 -5.64 17.16 9.09
N ILE A 299 -5.70 17.07 7.77
CA ILE A 299 -6.07 18.19 6.89
C ILE A 299 -7.10 17.73 5.86
N PRO A 300 -8.15 18.52 5.53
CA PRO A 300 -9.05 18.20 4.44
C PRO A 300 -8.30 18.04 3.10
N VAL A 301 -8.69 17.05 2.31
CA VAL A 301 -8.04 16.74 1.01
C VAL A 301 -8.03 17.97 0.09
N GLU A 302 -9.15 18.67 -0.02
CA GLU A 302 -9.28 19.87 -0.87
C GLU A 302 -8.31 20.98 -0.43
N ALA A 303 -8.25 21.26 0.87
CA ALA A 303 -7.34 22.25 1.44
C ALA A 303 -5.87 21.87 1.21
N TYR A 304 -5.54 20.58 1.28
CA TYR A 304 -4.20 20.10 0.96
C TYR A 304 -3.86 20.29 -0.52
N LEU A 305 -4.76 19.94 -1.44
CA LEU A 305 -4.49 20.01 -2.88
C LEU A 305 -4.36 21.45 -3.40
N GLN A 306 -4.97 22.43 -2.72
CA GLN A 306 -4.69 23.85 -2.97
C GLN A 306 -3.24 24.24 -2.68
N GLN A 307 -2.60 23.60 -1.70
CA GLN A 307 -1.22 23.87 -1.27
C GLN A 307 -0.20 22.97 -1.98
N ALA A 308 -0.63 21.77 -2.38
CA ALA A 308 0.20 20.72 -2.95
C ALA A 308 -0.44 20.13 -4.23
N PRO A 309 -0.61 20.93 -5.29
CA PRO A 309 -1.28 20.47 -6.51
C PRO A 309 -0.53 19.33 -7.21
N TRP A 310 0.78 19.17 -6.99
CA TRP A 310 1.59 18.05 -7.49
C TRP A 310 1.15 16.68 -6.95
N SER A 311 0.42 16.64 -5.84
CA SER A 311 -0.11 15.40 -5.26
C SER A 311 -1.37 14.90 -5.95
N ALA A 312 -2.05 15.75 -6.73
CA ALA A 312 -3.26 15.36 -7.42
C ALA A 312 -2.96 14.25 -8.45
N PRO A 313 -3.80 13.20 -8.52
CA PRO A 313 -3.68 12.21 -9.58
C PRO A 313 -3.89 12.89 -10.94
N PRO A 314 -3.29 12.35 -12.02
CA PRO A 314 -3.59 12.81 -13.36
C PRO A 314 -5.10 12.76 -13.61
N ALA A 315 -5.64 13.77 -14.30
CA ALA A 315 -7.07 13.83 -14.63
C ALA A 315 -7.52 12.50 -15.24
N ARG A 316 -8.60 11.90 -14.72
CA ARG A 316 -9.19 10.65 -15.23
C ARG A 316 -9.83 10.85 -16.59
#